data_AF-A0A5C3NT19-F1
#
_entry.id   AF-A0A5C3NT19-F1
#
_cell.length_a   1.000
_cell.length_b   1.000
_cell.length_c   1.000
_cell.angle_alpha   90.00
_cell.angle_beta   90.00
_cell.angle_gamma   90.00
#
_symmetry.space_group_name_H-M   'P 1'
#
loop_
_entity.id
_entity.type
_entity.pdbx_description
1 polymer ?
#
loop_
_entity_poly.entity_id
_entity_poly.type
_entity_poly.pdbx_seq_one_letter_code
_entity_poly.pdbx_strand_id
1 'polypeptide(L)'
;MVRPFSARLAQAFRSRRAPQSPRLHQRFASSTPNAEELQKKAQDTLASVQKGLGQAVETGKRLLGPVGEKAAASLGAYREPLSYNFAVFREVLKQVYVAERLQPPPLSAFQSVYSSLWARARNPQYWRELARSGDLAKVGIYAIEAYGIFKIGEIIGRRSLVGYNVQ
;
A
#
# COMPACT_ATOMS: atom_id res chain seq x y z
N MET A 1 -31.71 28.19 71.59
CA MET A 1 -31.65 26.80 71.08
C MET A 1 -31.38 26.89 69.57
N VAL A 2 -30.15 26.64 69.07
CA VAL A 2 -29.48 25.31 68.85
C VAL A 2 -30.36 24.48 67.89
N ARG A 3 -30.03 24.12 66.64
CA ARG A 3 -28.79 23.88 65.87
C ARG A 3 -29.11 23.89 64.34
N PRO A 4 -28.10 23.98 63.44
CA PRO A 4 -28.26 24.03 61.97
C PRO A 4 -28.13 22.65 61.32
N PHE A 5 -28.67 22.46 60.10
CA PHE A 5 -28.22 21.39 59.19
C PHE A 5 -28.26 21.84 57.73
N SER A 6 -27.13 22.39 57.29
CA SER A 6 -26.74 22.46 55.89
C SER A 6 -26.24 21.08 55.46
N ALA A 7 -27.02 20.34 54.69
CA ALA A 7 -26.55 19.14 54.01
C ALA A 7 -25.98 19.52 52.63
N ARG A 8 -24.75 20.05 52.60
CA ARG A 8 -23.90 19.96 51.41
C ARG A 8 -23.31 18.56 51.40
N LEU A 9 -23.88 17.68 50.58
CA LEU A 9 -23.29 16.37 50.31
C LEU A 9 -22.26 16.51 49.20
N ALA A 10 -21.03 16.19 49.57
CA ALA A 10 -19.86 16.15 48.73
C ALA A 10 -19.93 15.02 47.69
N GLN A 11 -19.06 15.15 46.69
CA GLN A 11 -18.42 14.07 45.93
C GLN A 11 -19.31 13.15 45.09
N ALA A 12 -19.12 13.20 43.77
CA ALA A 12 -18.16 12.31 43.15
C ALA A 12 -18.05 12.60 41.65
N PHE A 13 -16.85 12.96 41.21
CA PHE A 13 -16.43 12.78 39.83
C PHE A 13 -16.58 11.30 39.47
N ARG A 14 -17.57 10.96 38.65
CA ARG A 14 -17.73 9.63 38.09
C ARG A 14 -17.29 9.68 36.63
N SER A 15 -16.09 9.17 36.37
CA SER A 15 -15.54 8.98 35.04
C SER A 15 -16.53 8.21 34.16
N ARG A 16 -17.05 8.86 33.11
CA ARG A 16 -17.78 8.17 32.03
C ARG A 16 -16.81 7.25 31.30
N ARG A 17 -16.90 5.95 31.56
CA ARG A 17 -16.35 4.91 30.67
C ARG A 17 -17.13 4.95 29.36
N ALA A 18 -16.44 5.20 28.26
CA ALA A 18 -16.97 4.99 26.92
C ALA A 18 -17.25 3.48 26.70
N PRO A 19 -18.32 3.11 25.99
CA PRO A 19 -18.57 1.72 25.61
C PRO A 19 -17.50 1.25 24.61
N GLN A 20 -16.74 0.22 24.99
CA GLN A 20 -15.82 -0.48 24.11
C GLN A 20 -16.62 -1.38 23.17
N SER A 21 -16.65 -1.05 21.88
CA SER A 21 -17.14 -1.96 20.84
C SER A 21 -16.29 -3.23 20.81
N PRO A 22 -16.88 -4.44 20.77
CA PRO A 22 -16.10 -5.65 20.63
C PRO A 22 -15.48 -5.69 19.23
N ARG A 23 -14.15 -5.72 19.18
CA ARG A 23 -13.40 -6.03 17.96
C ARG A 23 -13.71 -7.47 17.57
N LEU A 24 -14.42 -7.65 16.45
CA LEU A 24 -14.55 -8.94 15.79
C LEU A 24 -13.15 -9.38 15.32
N HIS A 25 -12.50 -10.22 16.12
CA HIS A 25 -11.35 -10.99 15.70
C HIS A 25 -11.81 -12.05 14.71
N GLN A 26 -11.67 -11.76 13.42
CA GLN A 26 -11.78 -12.78 12.38
C GLN A 26 -10.57 -13.71 12.52
N ARG A 27 -10.77 -14.80 13.27
CA ARG A 27 -9.81 -15.91 13.40
C ARG A 27 -9.58 -16.52 12.02
N PHE A 28 -8.41 -16.28 11.45
CA PHE A 28 -7.86 -17.19 10.47
C PHE A 28 -7.54 -18.51 11.17
N ALA A 29 -7.99 -19.62 10.59
CA ALA A 29 -7.84 -20.96 11.13
C ALA A 29 -6.35 -21.28 11.36
N SER A 30 -5.97 -21.41 12.63
CA SER A 30 -4.65 -21.90 13.05
C SER A 30 -4.68 -23.42 13.09
N SER A 31 -4.25 -24.06 12.02
CA SER A 31 -3.59 -25.36 12.15
C SER A 31 -2.25 -25.08 12.84
N THR A 32 -2.02 -25.63 14.02
CA THR A 32 -0.73 -25.56 14.72
C THR A 32 0.34 -26.29 13.92
N PRO A 33 1.42 -25.59 13.52
CA PRO A 33 2.75 -26.09 13.76
C PRO A 33 3.42 -25.21 14.82
N ASN A 34 4.38 -25.81 15.49
CA ASN A 34 5.03 -25.32 16.69
C ASN A 34 5.49 -23.84 16.52
N ALA A 35 5.13 -22.95 17.46
CA ALA A 35 5.56 -21.54 17.42
C ALA A 35 7.09 -21.40 17.39
N GLU A 36 7.79 -22.40 17.93
CA GLU A 36 9.24 -22.53 17.87
C GLU A 36 9.78 -22.81 16.46
N GLU A 37 9.05 -23.56 15.61
CA GLU A 37 9.49 -23.86 14.24
C GLU A 37 9.26 -22.68 13.28
N LEU A 38 8.19 -21.90 13.51
CA LEU A 38 7.94 -20.66 12.78
C LEU A 38 8.95 -19.58 13.16
N GLN A 39 9.35 -19.49 14.44
CA GLN A 39 10.43 -18.62 14.87
C GLN A 39 11.79 -19.09 14.34
N LYS A 40 12.07 -20.39 14.33
CA LYS A 40 13.31 -20.94 13.73
C LYS A 40 13.36 -20.70 12.23
N LYS A 41 12.26 -20.90 11.48
CA LYS A 41 12.21 -20.57 10.04
C LYS A 41 12.25 -19.07 9.77
N ALA A 42 11.63 -18.25 10.61
CA ALA A 42 11.77 -16.79 10.54
C ALA A 42 13.21 -16.37 10.85
N GLN A 43 13.89 -17.00 11.81
CA GLN A 43 15.30 -16.74 12.13
C GLN A 43 16.23 -17.26 11.05
N ASP A 44 15.97 -18.41 10.43
CA ASP A 44 16.75 -18.96 9.33
C ASP A 44 16.56 -18.16 8.04
N THR A 45 15.35 -17.64 7.78
CA THR A 45 15.08 -16.72 6.67
C THR A 45 15.66 -15.34 6.94
N LEU A 46 15.60 -14.84 8.18
CA LEU A 46 16.27 -13.61 8.56
C LEU A 46 17.80 -13.76 8.51
N ALA A 47 18.35 -14.91 8.92
CA ALA A 47 19.78 -15.18 8.91
C ALA A 47 20.31 -15.39 7.48
N SER A 48 19.55 -16.03 6.59
CA SER A 48 19.90 -16.13 5.16
C SER A 48 19.76 -14.79 4.44
N VAL A 49 18.74 -14.00 4.76
CA VAL A 49 18.60 -12.61 4.27
C VAL A 49 19.68 -11.71 4.85
N GLN A 50 20.09 -11.89 6.10
CA GLN A 50 21.21 -11.16 6.72
C GLN A 50 22.55 -11.56 6.13
N LYS A 51 22.78 -12.85 5.82
CA LYS A 51 23.98 -13.32 5.11
C LYS A 51 24.02 -12.77 3.68
N GLY A 52 22.90 -12.76 2.96
CA GLY A 52 22.78 -12.18 1.63
C GLY A 52 22.93 -10.66 1.61
N LEU A 53 22.35 -9.96 2.59
CA LEU A 53 22.55 -8.52 2.79
C LEU A 53 23.98 -8.20 3.20
N GLY A 54 24.60 -9.00 4.07
CA GLY A 54 26.00 -8.84 4.47
C GLY A 54 26.93 -8.92 3.25
N GLN A 55 26.73 -9.93 2.41
CA GLN A 55 27.49 -10.09 1.16
C GLN A 55 27.18 -9.00 0.12
N ALA A 56 25.93 -8.56 -0.02
CA ALA A 56 25.54 -7.48 -0.91
C ALA A 56 26.05 -6.11 -0.44
N VAL A 57 26.08 -5.88 0.86
CA VAL A 57 26.63 -4.67 1.48
C VAL A 57 28.16 -4.68 1.38
N GLU A 58 28.82 -5.82 1.56
CA GLU A 58 30.27 -5.94 1.39
C GLU A 58 30.71 -5.80 -0.07
N THR A 59 30.00 -6.41 -1.01
CA THR A 59 30.24 -6.21 -2.45
C THR A 59 29.89 -4.80 -2.90
N GLY A 60 28.80 -4.22 -2.37
CA GLY A 60 28.45 -2.82 -2.55
C GLY A 60 29.53 -1.88 -2.00
N LYS A 61 30.07 -2.14 -0.81
CA LYS A 61 31.20 -1.39 -0.22
C LYS A 61 32.48 -1.53 -1.06
N ARG A 62 32.77 -2.72 -1.59
CA ARG A 62 33.95 -2.95 -2.45
C ARG A 62 33.82 -2.30 -3.83
N LEU A 63 32.62 -2.28 -4.40
CA LEU A 63 32.33 -1.61 -5.68
C LEU A 63 32.24 -0.09 -5.55
N LEU A 64 31.79 0.42 -4.40
CA LEU A 64 31.63 1.86 -4.16
C LEU A 64 32.87 2.51 -3.53
N GLY A 65 33.81 1.74 -2.96
CA GLY A 65 35.13 2.21 -2.54
C GLY A 65 35.15 3.49 -1.68
N PRO A 66 36.28 4.23 -1.65
CA PRO A 66 36.43 5.44 -0.82
C PRO A 66 35.56 6.63 -1.27
N VAL A 67 35.06 6.60 -2.51
CA VAL A 67 34.11 7.61 -3.03
C VAL A 67 32.71 7.39 -2.46
N GLY A 68 32.30 6.13 -2.34
CA GLY A 68 31.06 5.73 -1.68
C GLY A 68 31.04 6.05 -0.19
N GLU A 69 32.17 5.88 0.52
CA GLU A 69 32.28 6.25 1.93
C GLU A 69 32.19 7.76 2.15
N LYS A 70 32.84 8.58 1.31
CA LYS A 70 32.73 10.04 1.38
C LYS A 70 31.34 10.55 1.01
N ALA A 71 30.71 9.97 -0.01
CA ALA A 71 29.33 10.25 -0.36
C ALA A 71 28.36 9.78 0.73
N ALA A 72 28.61 8.63 1.36
CA ALA A 72 27.79 8.13 2.47
C ALA A 72 27.96 8.95 3.75
N ALA A 73 29.16 9.48 4.02
CA ALA A 73 29.43 10.38 5.14
C ALA A 73 28.80 11.76 4.93
N SER A 74 28.87 12.33 3.71
CA SER A 74 28.22 13.61 3.38
C SER A 74 26.69 13.47 3.30
N LEU A 75 26.19 12.34 2.80
CA LEU A 75 24.77 11.98 2.86
C LEU A 75 24.33 11.49 4.24
N GLY A 76 25.25 11.21 5.17
CA GLY A 76 24.93 10.74 6.52
C GLY A 76 24.11 11.77 7.29
N ALA A 77 24.47 13.05 7.16
CA ALA A 77 23.71 14.17 7.73
C ALA A 77 22.41 14.49 6.96
N TYR A 78 22.35 14.21 5.64
CA TYR A 78 21.15 14.45 4.81
C TYR A 78 20.19 13.26 4.73
N ARG A 79 20.60 12.08 5.22
CA ARG A 79 19.75 10.88 5.26
C ARG A 79 18.61 11.03 6.24
N GLU A 80 18.83 11.72 7.35
CA GLU A 80 17.80 11.95 8.36
C GLU A 80 16.61 12.77 7.79
N PRO A 81 16.80 13.96 7.19
CA PRO A 81 15.68 14.71 6.61
C PRO A 81 15.06 14.00 5.41
N LEU A 82 15.84 13.30 4.57
CA LEU A 82 15.28 12.54 3.46
C LEU A 82 14.40 11.39 3.97
N SER A 83 14.88 10.60 4.94
CA SER A 83 14.12 9.49 5.51
C SER A 83 12.81 9.96 6.15
N TYR A 84 12.85 11.09 6.87
CA TYR A 84 11.67 11.72 7.44
C TYR A 84 10.69 12.16 6.35
N ASN A 85 11.15 12.88 5.33
CA ASN A 85 10.30 13.33 4.22
C ASN A 85 9.69 12.16 3.44
N PHE A 86 10.44 11.08 3.22
CA PHE A 86 9.91 9.85 2.63
C PHE A 86 8.86 9.20 3.51
N ALA A 87 9.05 9.18 4.84
CA ALA A 87 8.07 8.64 5.76
C ALA A 87 6.75 9.44 5.71
N VAL A 88 6.84 10.77 5.74
CA VAL A 88 5.68 11.66 5.59
C VAL A 88 4.99 11.45 4.23
N PHE A 89 5.77 11.46 3.14
CA PHE A 89 5.27 11.20 1.79
C PHE A 89 4.55 9.85 1.69
N ARG A 90 5.09 8.81 2.32
CA ARG A 90 4.46 7.49 2.38
C ARG A 90 3.10 7.52 3.08
N GLU A 91 2.97 8.23 4.20
CA GLU A 91 1.69 8.36 4.90
C GLU A 91 0.67 9.16 4.08
N VAL A 92 1.10 10.24 3.41
CA VAL A 92 0.26 10.98 2.48
C VAL A 92 -0.23 10.09 1.34
N LEU A 93 0.66 9.29 0.74
CA LEU A 93 0.27 8.34 -0.31
C LEU A 93 -0.76 7.32 0.17
N LYS A 94 -0.69 6.82 1.41
CA LYS A 94 -1.71 5.91 1.95
C LYS A 94 -3.06 6.59 2.08
N GLN A 95 -3.08 7.84 2.54
CA GLN A 95 -4.32 8.60 2.66
C GLN A 95 -4.97 8.80 1.29
N VAL A 96 -4.17 9.19 0.29
CA VAL A 96 -4.61 9.33 -1.11
C VAL A 96 -5.10 7.99 -1.65
N TYR A 97 -4.40 6.88 -1.39
CA TYR A 97 -4.81 5.54 -1.85
C TYR A 97 -6.23 5.16 -1.40
N VAL A 98 -6.54 5.43 -0.12
CA VAL A 98 -7.87 5.14 0.44
C VAL A 98 -8.90 6.16 -0.03
N ALA A 99 -8.55 7.45 -0.05
CA ALA A 99 -9.44 8.53 -0.46
C ALA A 99 -9.86 8.40 -1.94
N GLU A 100 -8.89 8.14 -2.83
CA GLU A 100 -9.07 8.01 -4.29
C GLU A 100 -9.55 6.63 -4.71
N ARG A 101 -9.90 5.76 -3.75
CA ARG A 101 -10.40 4.39 -4.02
C ARG A 101 -9.50 3.60 -4.97
N LEU A 102 -8.19 3.76 -4.84
CA LEU A 102 -7.19 2.97 -5.59
C LEU A 102 -7.13 1.49 -5.15
N GLN A 103 -7.96 1.13 -4.15
CA GLN A 103 -8.21 -0.26 -3.79
C GLN A 103 -8.90 -1.01 -4.95
N PRO A 104 -8.54 -2.27 -5.20
CA PRO A 104 -9.20 -3.08 -6.23
C PRO A 104 -10.72 -3.09 -6.01
N PRO A 105 -11.52 -2.79 -7.05
CA PRO A 105 -12.97 -2.78 -6.92
C PRO A 105 -13.51 -4.20 -6.71
N PRO A 106 -14.73 -4.34 -6.15
CA PRO A 106 -15.34 -5.65 -5.94
C PRO A 106 -15.64 -6.33 -7.29
N LEU A 107 -15.69 -7.66 -7.29
CA LEU A 107 -15.96 -8.46 -8.49
C LEU A 107 -17.28 -8.09 -9.20
N SER A 108 -18.29 -7.69 -8.45
CA SER A 108 -19.56 -7.21 -8.99
C SER A 108 -19.41 -5.96 -9.85
N ALA A 109 -18.52 -5.04 -9.47
CA ALA A 109 -18.26 -3.83 -10.24
C ALA A 109 -17.61 -4.16 -11.60
N PHE A 110 -16.69 -5.13 -11.64
CA PHE A 110 -16.11 -5.62 -12.88
C PHE A 110 -17.16 -6.19 -13.83
N GLN A 111 -18.06 -7.03 -13.31
CA GLN A 111 -19.15 -7.62 -14.11
C GLN A 111 -20.08 -6.53 -14.68
N SER A 112 -20.44 -5.53 -13.86
CA SER A 112 -21.29 -4.42 -14.32
C SER A 112 -20.60 -3.55 -15.37
N VAL A 113 -19.30 -3.24 -15.18
CA VAL A 113 -18.55 -2.43 -16.14
C VAL A 113 -18.43 -3.18 -17.45
N TYR A 114 -17.99 -4.45 -17.42
CA TYR A 114 -17.80 -5.25 -18.63
C TYR A 114 -19.11 -5.44 -19.41
N SER A 115 -20.20 -5.78 -18.75
CA SER A 115 -21.51 -5.93 -19.41
C SER A 115 -21.98 -4.62 -20.05
N SER A 116 -21.80 -3.49 -19.37
CA SER A 116 -22.16 -2.17 -19.91
C SER A 116 -21.25 -1.74 -21.07
N LEU A 117 -19.95 -2.05 -21.00
CA LEU A 117 -18.98 -1.72 -22.03
C LEU A 117 -19.25 -2.55 -23.29
N TRP A 118 -19.53 -3.84 -23.11
CA TRP A 118 -19.87 -4.76 -24.19
C TRP A 118 -21.19 -4.41 -24.88
N ALA A 119 -22.19 -3.98 -24.11
CA ALA A 119 -23.46 -3.49 -24.67
C ALA A 119 -23.24 -2.24 -25.53
N ARG A 120 -22.42 -1.28 -25.08
CA ARG A 120 -22.09 -0.06 -25.85
C ARG A 120 -21.24 -0.36 -27.08
N ALA A 121 -20.24 -1.23 -26.96
CA ALA A 121 -19.36 -1.59 -28.07
C ALA A 121 -20.11 -2.22 -29.24
N ARG A 122 -21.14 -3.05 -28.96
CA ARG A 122 -21.99 -3.66 -29.99
C ARG A 122 -23.03 -2.71 -30.60
N ASN A 123 -23.27 -1.55 -29.99
CA ASN A 123 -24.26 -0.60 -30.48
C ASN A 123 -23.63 0.35 -31.53
N PRO A 124 -24.06 0.29 -32.81
CA PRO A 124 -23.50 1.17 -33.84
C PRO A 124 -23.92 2.64 -33.68
N GLN A 125 -24.98 2.95 -32.93
CA GLN A 125 -25.35 4.34 -32.64
C GLN A 125 -24.34 5.00 -31.70
N TYR A 126 -23.82 4.26 -30.72
CA TYR A 126 -22.80 4.75 -29.78
C TYR A 126 -21.58 5.30 -30.53
N TRP A 127 -21.06 4.56 -31.50
CA TRP A 127 -19.92 5.01 -32.31
C TRP A 127 -20.22 6.23 -33.18
N ARG A 128 -21.44 6.33 -33.72
CA ARG A 128 -21.88 7.52 -34.47
C ARG A 128 -22.00 8.74 -33.59
N GLU A 129 -22.48 8.59 -32.37
CA GLU A 129 -22.57 9.66 -31.38
C GLU A 129 -21.18 10.12 -30.95
N LEU A 130 -20.26 9.19 -30.66
CA LEU A 130 -18.87 9.50 -30.32
C LEU A 130 -18.14 10.29 -31.43
N ALA A 131 -18.41 9.93 -32.69
CA ALA A 131 -17.84 10.64 -33.83
C ALA A 131 -18.44 12.06 -33.97
N ARG A 132 -19.74 12.23 -33.68
CA ARG A 132 -20.42 13.53 -33.74
C ARG A 132 -20.06 14.44 -32.55
N SER A 133 -19.90 13.88 -31.36
CA SER A 133 -19.55 14.64 -30.15
C SER A 133 -18.06 15.01 -30.09
N GLY A 134 -17.22 14.37 -30.91
CA GLY A 134 -15.77 14.56 -30.89
C GLY A 134 -15.07 13.80 -29.75
N ASP A 135 -15.78 12.98 -28.98
CA ASP A 135 -15.21 12.24 -27.85
C ASP A 135 -14.36 11.02 -28.26
N LEU A 136 -14.29 10.71 -29.56
CA LEU A 136 -13.48 9.62 -30.09
C LEU A 136 -11.99 9.75 -29.67
N ALA A 137 -11.48 10.97 -29.59
CA ALA A 137 -10.11 11.23 -29.12
C ALA A 137 -9.91 10.82 -27.66
N LYS A 138 -10.88 11.08 -26.78
CA LYS A 138 -10.82 10.67 -25.37
C LYS A 138 -10.79 9.16 -25.23
N VAL A 139 -11.62 8.45 -26.00
CA VAL A 139 -11.62 6.98 -26.03
C VAL A 139 -10.27 6.44 -26.52
N GLY A 140 -9.66 7.08 -27.53
CA GLY A 140 -8.32 6.75 -27.98
C GLY A 140 -7.25 6.94 -26.90
N ILE A 141 -7.29 8.05 -26.17
CA ILE A 141 -6.38 8.32 -25.04
C ILE A 141 -6.54 7.23 -23.97
N TYR A 142 -7.77 6.89 -23.59
CA TYR A 142 -8.03 5.82 -22.63
C TYR A 142 -7.57 4.44 -23.11
N ALA A 143 -7.63 4.17 -24.42
CA ALA A 143 -7.09 2.93 -24.97
C ALA A 143 -5.56 2.86 -24.84
N ILE A 144 -4.86 3.99 -25.07
CA ILE A 144 -3.41 4.09 -24.89
C ILE A 144 -3.04 3.93 -23.41
N GLU A 145 -3.78 4.57 -22.50
CA GLU A 145 -3.58 4.41 -21.06
C GLU A 145 -3.78 2.96 -20.61
N ALA A 146 -4.84 2.30 -21.08
CA ALA A 146 -5.10 0.89 -20.81
C ALA A 146 -3.97 -0.01 -21.34
N TYR A 147 -3.43 0.28 -22.53
CA TYR A 147 -2.26 -0.41 -23.08
C TYR A 147 -1.01 -0.20 -22.22
N GLY A 148 -0.80 1.02 -21.71
CA GLY A 148 0.27 1.32 -20.75
C GLY A 148 0.17 0.49 -19.48
N ILE A 149 -1.02 0.43 -18.86
CA ILE A 149 -1.27 -0.38 -17.65
C ILE A 149 -1.04 -1.86 -17.93
N PHE A 150 -1.46 -2.36 -19.09
CA PHE A 150 -1.20 -3.73 -19.52
C PHE A 150 0.31 -4.05 -19.58
N LYS A 151 1.12 -3.14 -20.14
CA LYS A 151 2.58 -3.30 -20.18
C LYS A 151 3.25 -3.23 -18.81
N ILE A 152 2.74 -2.41 -17.88
CA ILE A 152 3.18 -2.43 -16.48
C ILE A 152 2.89 -3.81 -15.86
N GLY A 153 1.72 -4.39 -16.15
CA GLY A 153 1.38 -5.76 -15.76
C GLY A 153 2.36 -6.80 -16.30
N GLU A 154 2.75 -6.70 -17.58
CA GLU A 154 3.77 -7.56 -18.18
C GLU A 154 5.13 -7.42 -17.48
N ILE A 155 5.56 -6.19 -17.15
CA ILE A 155 6.82 -5.93 -16.42
C ILE A 155 6.80 -6.63 -15.06
N ILE A 156 5.68 -6.54 -14.33
CA ILE A 156 5.51 -7.21 -13.03
C ILE A 156 5.51 -8.73 -13.21
N GLY A 157 4.76 -9.24 -14.19
CA GLY A 157 4.63 -10.67 -14.47
C GLY A 157 5.96 -11.32 -14.87
N ARG A 158 6.77 -10.63 -15.68
CA ARG A 158 8.10 -11.11 -16.09
C ARG A 158 9.24 -10.69 -15.14
N ARG A 159 8.94 -9.88 -14.12
CA ARG A 159 9.87 -9.34 -13.11
C ARG A 159 11.14 -8.71 -13.71
N SER A 160 11.03 -8.12 -14.90
CA SER A 160 12.12 -7.47 -15.61
C SER A 160 11.61 -6.18 -16.27
N LEU A 161 12.43 -5.12 -16.20
CA LEU A 161 12.12 -3.83 -16.81
C LEU A 161 12.34 -3.88 -18.33
N VAL A 162 13.43 -4.51 -18.81
CA VAL A 162 13.80 -4.58 -20.23
C VAL A 162 14.03 -6.02 -20.69
N GLY A 163 13.38 -6.44 -21.78
CA GLY A 163 13.45 -7.80 -22.33
C GLY A 163 13.05 -8.96 -21.38
N TYR A 164 13.09 -10.18 -21.91
CA TYR A 164 13.14 -11.38 -21.09
C TYR A 164 14.60 -11.67 -20.74
N ASN A 165 14.86 -12.04 -19.49
CA ASN A 165 16.16 -12.57 -19.11
C ASN A 165 16.22 -14.02 -19.61
N VAL A 166 16.62 -14.19 -20.88
CA VAL A 166 17.00 -15.48 -21.44
C VAL A 166 18.51 -15.60 -21.29
N GLN A 167 18.94 -16.24 -20.20
CA GLN A 167 20.30 -16.72 -19.99
C GLN A 167 20.21 -18.21 -19.65
#